data_AF-A0AAF5DBH0-F1
#
_entry.id   AF-A0AAF5DBH0-F1
#
_cell.length_a   1.000
_cell.length_b   1.000
_cell.length_c   1.000
_cell.angle_alpha   90.00
_cell.angle_beta   90.00
_cell.angle_gamma   90.00
#
_symmetry.space_group_name_H-M   'P 1'
#
loop_
_entity.id
_entity.type
_entity.pdbx_description
1 polymer ?
#
loop_
_entity_poly.entity_id
_entity_poly.type
_entity_poly.pdbx_seq_one_letter_code
_entity_poly.pdbx_strand_id
1 'polypeptide(L)'
;MFGNYPQLRVYFKGAENYTPEQVGASERFAKQGVRIMLAMHILATAYDDQPTFLAYVRETINRHRIFKMPEELWDAFFPVWLGFLQTKGVVTPEVTNAWNQIGKTFTSEAHRYIKSN
;
A
#
# COMPACT_ATOMS: atom_id res chain seq x y z
N MET A 1 -6.41 -4.09 7.67
CA MET A 1 -5.42 -5.08 7.20
C MET A 1 -5.25 -6.21 8.21
N PHE A 2 -4.75 -5.97 9.43
CA PHE A 2 -4.44 -7.06 10.37
C PHE A 2 -5.63 -8.00 10.66
N GLY A 3 -6.87 -7.49 10.81
CA GLY A 3 -8.05 -8.34 11.03
C GLY A 3 -8.49 -9.18 9.82
N ASN A 4 -8.28 -8.69 8.59
CA ASN A 4 -8.83 -9.33 7.37
C ASN A 4 -7.78 -10.08 6.55
N TYR A 5 -6.50 -9.77 6.75
CA TYR A 5 -5.37 -10.34 6.01
C TYR A 5 -4.24 -10.76 6.98
N PRO A 6 -4.52 -11.68 7.93
CA PRO A 6 -3.57 -12.05 8.97
C PRO A 6 -2.27 -12.66 8.42
N GLN A 7 -2.31 -13.29 7.24
CA GLN A 7 -1.14 -13.85 6.57
C GLN A 7 -0.07 -12.79 6.21
N LEU A 8 -0.47 -11.52 6.05
CA LEU A 8 0.46 -10.43 5.72
C LEU A 8 1.23 -9.91 6.94
N ARG A 9 0.85 -10.31 8.17
CA ARG A 9 1.48 -9.84 9.40
C ARG A 9 2.94 -10.28 9.54
N VAL A 10 3.35 -11.34 8.82
CA VAL A 10 4.74 -11.85 8.80
C VAL A 10 5.78 -10.79 8.42
N TYR A 11 5.40 -9.78 7.63
CA TYR A 11 6.31 -8.69 7.24
C TYR A 11 6.46 -7.60 8.31
N PHE A 12 5.68 -7.66 9.40
CA PHE A 12 5.68 -6.68 10.48
C PHE A 12 6.39 -7.24 11.71
N LYS A 13 7.72 -7.32 11.66
CA LYS A 13 8.56 -7.92 12.71
C LYS A 13 8.15 -7.48 14.12
N GLY A 14 7.92 -8.44 15.02
CA GLY A 14 7.46 -8.22 16.40
C GLY A 14 5.97 -7.91 16.55
N ALA A 15 5.20 -7.94 15.46
CA ALA A 15 3.76 -7.74 15.43
C ALA A 15 3.03 -8.85 14.64
N GLU A 16 3.70 -9.98 14.38
CA GLU A 16 3.19 -11.07 13.54
C GLU A 16 1.85 -11.62 14.06
N ASN A 17 1.64 -11.56 15.38
CA ASN A 17 0.45 -12.07 16.05
C ASN A 17 -0.48 -10.97 16.59
N TYR A 18 -0.27 -9.71 16.23
CA TYR A 18 -1.09 -8.62 16.77
C TYR A 18 -2.57 -8.74 16.37
N THR A 19 -3.46 -8.50 17.32
CA THR A 19 -4.90 -8.32 17.07
C THR A 19 -5.20 -6.89 16.59
N PRO A 20 -6.37 -6.62 15.98
CA PRO A 20 -6.78 -5.25 15.64
C PRO A 20 -6.74 -4.27 16.82
N GLU A 21 -7.09 -4.73 18.02
CA GLU A 21 -7.08 -3.92 19.25
C GLU A 21 -5.64 -3.54 19.64
N GLN A 22 -4.70 -4.50 19.55
CA GLN A 22 -3.29 -4.23 19.82
C GLN A 22 -2.69 -3.26 18.79
N VAL A 23 -3.09 -3.37 17.52
CA VAL A 23 -2.70 -2.41 16.48
C VAL A 23 -3.24 -1.01 16.81
N GLY A 24 -4.51 -0.92 17.22
CA GLY A 24 -5.17 0.34 17.57
C GLY A 24 -4.53 1.06 18.77
N ALA A 25 -3.99 0.29 19.72
CA ALA A 25 -3.27 0.83 20.89
C ALA A 25 -1.77 1.08 20.66
N SER A 26 -1.23 0.76 19.48
CA SER A 26 0.22 0.78 19.25
C SER A 26 0.71 2.10 18.65
N GLU A 27 1.64 2.77 19.35
CA GLU A 27 2.31 3.98 18.84
C GLU A 27 3.09 3.71 17.53
N ARG A 28 3.68 2.51 17.39
CA ARG A 28 4.34 2.10 16.14
C ARG A 28 3.36 2.15 14.97
N PHE A 29 2.16 1.62 15.14
CA PHE A 29 1.15 1.60 14.08
C PHE A 29 0.44 2.94 13.92
N ALA A 30 0.38 3.79 14.93
CA ALA A 30 0.01 5.20 14.75
C ALA A 30 0.98 5.90 13.78
N LYS A 31 2.30 5.75 13.99
CA LYS A 31 3.34 6.30 13.10
C LYS A 31 3.31 5.68 11.71
N GLN A 32 3.24 4.35 11.64
CA GLN A 32 3.21 3.64 10.35
C GLN A 32 1.92 3.92 9.57
N GLY A 33 0.79 4.07 10.26
CA GLY A 33 -0.50 4.47 9.69
C GLY A 33 -0.41 5.82 8.98
N VAL A 34 0.21 6.82 9.61
CA VAL A 34 0.44 8.13 8.97
C VAL A 34 1.32 8.00 7.73
N ARG A 35 2.39 7.19 7.79
CA ARG A 35 3.29 6.98 6.64
C ARG A 35 2.57 6.39 5.44
N ILE A 36 1.77 5.34 5.64
CA ILE A 36 1.04 4.71 4.53
C ILE A 36 -0.06 5.63 4.01
N MET A 37 -0.79 6.32 4.89
CA MET A 37 -1.81 7.29 4.46
C MET A 37 -1.19 8.39 3.60
N LEU A 38 -0.04 8.96 4.02
CA LEU A 38 0.68 9.98 3.26
C LEU A 38 1.14 9.44 1.91
N ALA A 39 1.67 8.22 1.85
CA ALA A 39 2.10 7.61 0.60
C ALA A 39 0.94 7.48 -0.41
N MET A 40 -0.24 7.09 0.06
CA MET A 40 -1.43 7.00 -0.79
C MET A 40 -1.88 8.37 -1.31
N HIS A 41 -1.82 9.41 -0.47
CA HIS A 41 -2.12 10.78 -0.92
C HIS A 41 -1.11 11.25 -1.98
N ILE A 42 0.19 10.99 -1.79
CA ILE A 42 1.23 11.32 -2.77
C ILE A 42 0.95 10.65 -4.11
N LEU A 43 0.63 9.34 -4.11
CA LEU A 43 0.29 8.62 -5.33
C LEU A 43 -0.91 9.25 -6.06
N ALA A 44 -1.96 9.62 -5.32
CA ALA A 44 -3.14 10.25 -5.91
C ALA A 44 -2.84 11.65 -6.46
N THR A 45 -2.11 12.49 -5.72
CA THR A 45 -1.83 13.87 -6.12
C THR A 45 -0.78 13.97 -7.23
N ALA A 46 0.17 13.03 -7.28
CA ALA A 46 1.21 13.02 -8.30
C ALA A 46 0.75 12.34 -9.60
N TYR A 47 -0.46 11.77 -9.67
CA TYR A 47 -0.85 10.94 -10.80
C TYR A 47 -0.90 11.70 -12.13
N ASP A 48 -1.21 13.00 -12.11
CA ASP A 48 -1.19 13.83 -13.32
C ASP A 48 0.24 14.20 -13.78
N ASP A 49 1.24 14.01 -12.91
CA ASP A 49 2.67 14.15 -13.22
C ASP A 49 3.35 12.76 -13.23
N GLN A 50 3.16 12.05 -14.34
CA GLN A 50 3.63 10.67 -14.51
C GLN A 50 5.13 10.47 -14.19
N PRO A 51 6.07 11.34 -14.60
CA PRO A 51 7.46 11.24 -14.17
C PRO A 51 7.64 11.17 -12.65
N THR A 52 6.96 12.04 -11.89
CA THR A 52 7.03 12.07 -10.42
C THR A 52 6.34 10.85 -9.82
N PHE A 53 5.16 10.47 -10.34
CA PHE A 53 4.45 9.26 -9.91
C PHE A 53 5.35 8.02 -10.02
N LEU A 54 5.92 7.77 -11.20
CA LEU A 54 6.75 6.60 -11.45
C LEU A 54 8.04 6.63 -10.63
N ALA A 55 8.64 7.80 -10.42
CA ALA A 55 9.79 7.94 -9.52
C ALA A 55 9.44 7.55 -8.07
N TYR A 56 8.28 7.97 -7.59
CA TYR A 56 7.81 7.62 -6.25
C TYR A 56 7.48 6.13 -6.11
N VAL A 57 6.95 5.48 -7.16
CA VAL A 57 6.77 4.02 -7.20
C VAL A 57 8.12 3.33 -7.00
N ARG A 58 9.14 3.67 -7.79
CA ARG A 58 10.48 3.07 -7.71
C ARG A 58 11.11 3.26 -6.33
N GLU A 59 11.00 4.47 -5.77
CA GLU A 59 11.48 4.75 -4.41
C GLU A 59 10.74 3.93 -3.36
N THR A 60 9.43 3.73 -3.54
CA THR A 60 8.64 2.83 -2.69
C THR A 60 9.18 1.41 -2.77
N ILE A 61 9.45 0.86 -3.96
CA ILE A 61 10.05 -0.47 -4.12
C ILE A 61 11.39 -0.55 -3.38
N ASN A 62 12.28 0.42 -3.57
CA ASN A 62 13.61 0.45 -2.93
C ASN A 62 13.51 0.39 -1.41
N ARG A 63 12.62 1.18 -0.81
CA ARG A 63 12.39 1.19 0.64
C ARG A 63 11.82 -0.13 1.18
N HIS A 64 11.21 -0.94 0.33
CA HIS A 64 10.61 -2.21 0.72
C HIS A 64 11.47 -3.44 0.39
N ARG A 65 12.58 -3.32 -0.36
CA ARG A 65 13.49 -4.44 -0.69
C ARG A 65 13.93 -5.22 0.54
N ILE A 66 14.15 -4.53 1.67
CA ILE A 66 14.61 -5.14 2.93
C ILE A 66 13.63 -6.18 3.51
N PHE A 67 12.33 -6.09 3.16
CA PHE A 67 11.30 -6.99 3.67
C PHE A 67 11.17 -8.27 2.84
N LYS A 68 11.84 -8.35 1.68
CA LYS A 68 11.82 -9.51 0.77
C LYS A 68 10.40 -10.01 0.48
N MET A 69 9.50 -9.07 0.23
CA MET A 69 8.10 -9.37 -0.09
C MET A 69 8.03 -10.04 -1.47
N PRO A 70 7.19 -11.07 -1.63
CA PRO A 70 6.82 -11.59 -2.94
C PRO A 70 6.24 -10.48 -3.82
N GLU A 71 6.56 -10.54 -5.12
CA GLU A 71 6.24 -9.49 -6.08
C GLU A 71 4.72 -9.30 -6.25
N GLU A 72 3.94 -10.38 -6.13
CA GLU A 72 2.48 -10.37 -6.22
C GLU A 72 1.79 -9.57 -5.10
N LEU A 73 2.50 -9.24 -4.01
CA LEU A 73 1.93 -8.41 -2.95
C LEU A 73 1.75 -6.96 -3.38
N TRP A 74 2.45 -6.50 -4.42
CA TRP A 74 2.21 -5.17 -4.99
C TRP A 74 0.82 -5.09 -5.63
N ASP A 75 0.39 -6.13 -6.35
CA ASP A 75 -0.96 -6.23 -6.92
C ASP A 75 -2.04 -6.37 -5.84
N ALA A 76 -1.75 -7.17 -4.82
CA ALA A 76 -2.70 -7.45 -3.75
C ALA A 76 -3.00 -6.23 -2.86
N PHE A 77 -2.16 -5.20 -2.87
CA PHE A 77 -2.30 -4.05 -1.97
C PHE A 77 -3.53 -3.17 -2.28
N PHE A 78 -3.80 -2.87 -3.55
CA PHE A 78 -4.89 -1.95 -3.92
C PHE A 78 -6.29 -2.46 -3.52
N PRO A 79 -6.60 -3.77 -3.63
CA PRO A 79 -7.80 -4.34 -3.01
C PRO A 79 -7.88 -4.13 -1.50
N VAL A 80 -6.76 -4.25 -0.76
CA VAL A 80 -6.72 -3.98 0.69
C VAL A 80 -7.02 -2.50 0.97
N TRP A 81 -6.46 -1.60 0.16
CA TRP A 81 -6.68 -0.16 0.27
C TRP A 81 -8.13 0.23 -0.01
N LEU A 82 -8.72 -0.26 -1.11
CA LEU A 82 -10.13 -0.05 -1.42
C LEU A 82 -11.05 -0.60 -0.33
N GLY A 83 -10.75 -1.81 0.19
CA GLY A 83 -11.46 -2.38 1.32
C GLY A 83 -11.38 -1.50 2.58
N PHE A 84 -10.24 -0.85 2.83
CA PHE A 84 -10.12 0.14 3.91
C PHE A 84 -10.96 1.39 3.65
N LEU A 85 -10.91 1.98 2.45
CA LEU A 85 -11.72 3.15 2.11
C LEU A 85 -13.22 2.86 2.22
N GLN A 86 -13.66 1.64 1.92
CA GLN A 86 -15.05 1.23 2.08
C GLN A 86 -15.50 1.37 3.55
N THR A 87 -14.63 1.03 4.51
CA THR A 87 -14.93 1.21 5.95
C THR A 87 -15.02 2.67 6.37
N LYS A 88 -14.59 3.60 5.52
CA LYS A 88 -14.70 5.05 5.72
C LYS A 88 -15.87 5.68 4.98
N GLY A 89 -16.64 4.90 4.22
CA GLY A 89 -17.79 5.38 3.44
C GLY A 89 -17.42 6.24 2.23
N VAL A 90 -16.19 6.11 1.71
CA VAL A 90 -15.65 7.00 0.65
C VAL A 90 -15.75 6.38 -0.75
N VAL A 91 -16.10 5.10 -0.85
CA VAL A 91 -15.96 4.35 -2.12
C VAL A 91 -17.22 4.46 -2.97
N THR A 92 -17.17 5.34 -3.98
CA THR A 92 -18.09 5.34 -5.11
C THR A 92 -17.52 4.49 -6.27
N PRO A 93 -18.31 4.16 -7.30
CA PRO A 93 -17.79 3.52 -8.52
C PRO A 93 -16.66 4.31 -9.17
N GLU A 94 -16.75 5.64 -9.19
CA GLU A 94 -15.73 6.54 -9.75
C GLU A 94 -14.43 6.46 -8.95
N VAL A 95 -14.51 6.51 -7.63
CA VAL A 95 -13.34 6.36 -6.73
C VAL A 95 -12.70 4.99 -6.90
N THR A 96 -13.52 3.94 -7.04
CA THR A 96 -13.03 2.57 -7.28
C THR A 96 -12.26 2.49 -8.60
N ASN A 97 -12.82 3.05 -9.67
CA ASN A 97 -12.19 3.07 -10.98
C ASN A 97 -10.89 3.88 -10.98
N ALA A 98 -10.86 5.03 -10.30
CA ALA A 98 -9.66 5.85 -10.17
C ALA A 98 -8.53 5.10 -9.44
N TRP A 99 -8.81 4.47 -8.30
CA TRP A 99 -7.82 3.68 -7.58
C TRP A 99 -7.39 2.42 -8.33
N ASN A 100 -8.28 1.78 -9.08
CA ASN A 100 -7.92 0.67 -9.97
C ASN A 100 -6.97 1.13 -11.07
N GLN A 101 -7.16 2.33 -11.62
CA GLN A 101 -6.28 2.90 -12.62
C GLN A 101 -4.90 3.23 -12.03
N ILE A 102 -4.86 3.92 -10.88
CA ILE A 102 -3.62 4.20 -10.13
C ILE A 102 -2.90 2.88 -9.81
N GLY A 103 -3.63 1.87 -9.35
CA GLY A 103 -3.09 0.57 -9.00
C GLY A 103 -2.44 -0.14 -10.17
N LYS A 104 -3.10 -0.18 -11.33
CA LYS A 104 -2.52 -0.77 -12.55
C LYS A 104 -1.23 -0.08 -12.98
N THR A 105 -1.20 1.25 -12.95
CA THR A 105 0.00 2.03 -13.31
C THR A 105 1.13 1.78 -12.29
N PHE A 106 0.79 1.77 -11.00
CA PHE A 106 1.74 1.46 -9.93
C PHE A 106 2.35 0.07 -10.12
N THR A 107 1.54 -0.97 -10.26
CA THR A 107 2.04 -2.35 -10.28
C THR A 107 2.83 -2.63 -11.55
N SER A 108 2.38 -2.11 -12.70
CA SER A 108 3.14 -2.20 -13.96
C SER A 108 4.57 -1.63 -13.81
N GLU A 109 4.71 -0.47 -13.18
CA GLU A 109 6.02 0.13 -12.93
C GLU A 109 6.81 -0.64 -11.86
N ALA A 110 6.15 -1.13 -10.80
CA ALA A 110 6.78 -1.95 -9.78
C ALA A 110 7.41 -3.21 -10.38
N HIS A 111 6.65 -3.99 -11.15
CA HIS A 111 7.12 -5.20 -11.83
C HIS A 111 8.26 -4.89 -12.81
N ARG A 112 8.13 -3.82 -13.61
CA ARG A 112 9.18 -3.40 -14.54
C ARG A 112 10.47 -3.05 -13.80
N TYR A 113 10.36 -2.32 -12.68
CA TYR A 113 11.52 -1.88 -11.91
C TYR A 113 12.20 -3.02 -11.16
N ILE A 114 11.43 -3.95 -10.59
CA ILE A 114 11.95 -5.17 -9.94
C ILE A 114 12.68 -6.07 -10.94
N LYS A 115 12.13 -6.27 -12.14
CA LYS A 115 12.77 -7.10 -13.18
C LYS A 115 14.09 -6.53 -13.69
N SER A 116 14.32 -5.23 -13.51
CA SER A 116 15.51 -4.54 -14.01
C SER A 116 16.59 -4.29 -12.94
N ASN A 117 16.34 -4.62 -11.66
CA ASN A 117 17.21 -4.25 -10.53
C ASN A 117 17.06 -5.19 -9.33
#